data_AF-A0A356AW89-F1
#
_entry.id   AF-A0A356AW89-F1
#
_cell.length_a   1.000
_cell.length_b   1.000
_cell.length_c   1.000
_cell.angle_alpha   90.00
_cell.angle_beta   90.00
_cell.angle_gamma   90.00
#
_symmetry.space_group_name_H-M   'P 1'
#
loop_
_entity.id
_entity.type
_entity.pdbx_description
1 polymer ?
#
loop_
_entity_poly.entity_id
_entity_poly.type
_entity_poly.pdbx_seq_one_letter_code
_entity_poly.pdbx_strand_id
1 'polypeptide(L)'
;VKNSVTPDYQFKNPFLREYDFSNKRVIAVTAHRRENIGEPLQDICYALLDTAKRFSDVEIIYSVHMNPAVREIVYPILRPERIHLIDPTDVWDMHNLMGKSYMVVTDSGGLQEEGPALGKPVLVLRNETERQEAVLAGTVKLVGTDRNHVAACCAELLDDQDVYNKMARAVNPYGDGYASERIVNAILYEFGILKQRPADFNP
;
A
#
# COMPACT_ATOMS: atom_id res chain seq x y z
N VAL A 1 11.28 -3.80 4.41
CA VAL A 1 10.22 -2.87 4.90
C VAL A 1 10.38 -2.49 6.36
N LYS A 2 10.30 -3.41 7.34
CA LYS A 2 10.42 -3.05 8.77
C LYS A 2 11.72 -2.30 9.10
N ASN A 3 12.85 -2.74 8.54
CA ASN A 3 14.15 -2.11 8.77
C ASN A 3 14.36 -0.77 8.02
N SER A 4 13.47 -0.42 7.10
CA SER A 4 13.56 0.81 6.31
C SER A 4 12.63 1.92 6.80
N VAL A 5 11.71 1.62 7.73
CA VAL A 5 10.85 2.61 8.36
C VAL A 5 11.45 3.02 9.69
N THR A 6 11.86 4.28 9.83
CA THR A 6 12.46 4.79 11.06
C THR A 6 11.72 6.05 11.55
N PRO A 7 11.60 6.27 12.87
CA PRO A 7 10.89 7.44 13.40
C PRO A 7 11.45 8.79 12.93
N ASP A 8 12.76 8.83 12.69
CA ASP A 8 13.58 9.98 12.32
C ASP A 8 13.88 10.06 10.81
N TYR A 9 13.23 9.23 9.99
CA TYR A 9 13.45 9.22 8.55
C TYR A 9 13.14 10.59 7.93
N GLN A 10 14.12 11.11 7.18
CA GLN A 10 13.96 12.35 6.40
C GLN A 10 13.63 12.01 4.95
N PHE A 11 12.42 12.35 4.52
CA PHE A 11 11.99 12.11 3.14
C PHE A 11 12.89 12.84 2.13
N LYS A 12 13.21 12.17 1.03
CA LYS A 12 13.91 12.79 -0.10
C LYS A 12 12.97 13.65 -0.92
N ASN A 13 11.73 13.19 -1.12
CA ASN A 13 10.65 13.95 -1.72
C ASN A 13 10.38 15.23 -0.89
N PRO A 14 10.52 16.43 -1.49
CA PRO A 14 10.38 17.69 -0.75
C PRO A 14 9.00 17.88 -0.12
N PHE A 15 7.94 17.50 -0.83
CA PHE A 15 6.58 17.58 -0.30
C PHE A 15 6.42 16.72 0.95
N LEU A 16 6.83 15.44 0.88
CA LEU A 16 6.71 14.52 2.03
C LEU A 16 7.57 14.96 3.22
N ARG A 17 8.69 15.63 2.97
CA ARG A 17 9.57 16.15 4.03
C ARG A 17 8.90 17.25 4.84
N GLU A 18 8.12 18.10 4.19
CA GLU A 18 7.44 19.24 4.81
C GLU A 18 6.02 18.90 5.28
N TYR A 19 5.47 17.78 4.83
CA TYR A 19 4.12 17.35 5.15
C TYR A 19 3.95 16.96 6.62
N ASP A 20 2.89 17.46 7.26
CA ASP A 20 2.54 17.12 8.65
C ASP A 20 1.65 15.87 8.73
N PHE A 21 2.24 14.75 9.15
CA PHE A 21 1.54 13.48 9.33
C PHE A 21 0.80 13.36 10.68
N SER A 22 0.87 14.34 11.58
CA SER A 22 0.39 14.18 12.96
C SER A 22 -1.12 14.38 13.13
N ASN A 23 -1.76 15.13 12.24
CA ASN A 23 -3.12 15.64 12.45
C ASN A 23 -4.20 15.04 11.52
N LYS A 24 -3.81 14.19 10.57
CA LYS A 24 -4.69 13.67 9.52
C LYS A 24 -4.48 12.18 9.30
N ARG A 25 -5.56 11.47 8.95
CA ARG A 25 -5.49 10.08 8.49
C ARG A 25 -5.08 10.09 7.02
N VAL A 26 -3.82 9.73 6.76
CA VAL A 26 -3.26 9.73 5.40
C VAL A 26 -3.59 8.42 4.69
N ILE A 27 -4.05 8.49 3.45
CA ILE A 27 -4.18 7.36 2.53
C ILE A 27 -3.05 7.45 1.50
N ALA A 28 -2.15 6.47 1.50
CA ALA A 28 -1.13 6.35 0.45
C ALA A 28 -1.72 5.63 -0.76
N VAL A 29 -1.57 6.22 -1.95
CA VAL A 29 -2.15 5.70 -3.18
C VAL A 29 -1.10 5.48 -4.26
N THR A 30 -1.19 4.33 -4.94
CA THR A 30 -0.52 4.09 -6.22
C THR A 30 -1.46 3.33 -7.15
N ALA A 31 -1.75 3.86 -8.33
CA ALA A 31 -2.43 3.12 -9.41
C ALA A 31 -1.75 3.41 -10.75
N HIS A 32 -1.33 2.35 -11.46
CA HIS A 32 -0.53 2.43 -12.69
C HIS A 32 -0.52 1.14 -13.53
N ARG A 33 -1.18 0.07 -13.10
CA ARG A 33 -1.27 -1.19 -13.83
C ARG A 33 -1.95 -0.98 -15.19
N ARG A 34 -1.50 -1.72 -16.20
CA ARG A 34 -1.98 -1.55 -17.58
C ARG A 34 -3.48 -1.79 -17.69
N GLU A 35 -3.98 -2.80 -16.99
CA GLU A 35 -5.40 -3.16 -16.92
C GLU A 35 -6.27 -2.06 -16.30
N ASN A 36 -5.68 -1.16 -15.51
CA ASN A 36 -6.40 -0.07 -14.86
C ASN A 36 -6.42 1.20 -15.72
N ILE A 37 -5.54 1.35 -16.73
CA ILE A 37 -5.47 2.58 -17.53
C ILE A 37 -6.75 2.73 -18.37
N GLY A 38 -7.41 3.88 -18.25
CA GLY A 38 -8.67 4.18 -18.93
C GLY A 38 -9.78 4.48 -17.92
N GLU A 39 -10.99 4.00 -18.22
CA GLU A 39 -12.18 4.12 -17.37
C GLU A 39 -11.95 3.60 -15.93
N PRO A 40 -11.28 2.44 -15.69
CA PRO A 40 -11.05 1.97 -14.32
C PRO A 40 -10.25 2.97 -13.46
N LEU A 41 -9.21 3.60 -14.02
CA LEU A 41 -8.43 4.62 -13.32
C LEU A 41 -9.24 5.90 -13.08
N GLN A 42 -10.15 6.27 -13.99
CA GLN A 42 -11.07 7.38 -13.76
C GLN A 42 -11.98 7.09 -12.57
N ASP A 43 -12.55 5.89 -12.50
CA ASP A 43 -13.41 5.46 -11.40
C ASP A 43 -12.67 5.44 -10.06
N ILE A 44 -11.43 4.94 -10.04
CA ILE A 44 -10.54 5.03 -8.89
C ILE A 44 -10.37 6.49 -8.46
N CYS A 45 -10.07 7.41 -9.39
CA CYS A 45 -9.91 8.82 -9.07
C CYS A 45 -11.18 9.42 -8.46
N TYR A 46 -12.36 9.10 -9.02
CA TYR A 46 -13.62 9.57 -8.45
C TYR A 46 -13.91 8.97 -7.07
N ALA A 47 -13.54 7.72 -6.81
CA ALA A 47 -13.68 7.11 -5.49
C ALA A 47 -12.81 7.81 -4.43
N LEU A 48 -11.58 8.20 -4.80
CA LEU A 48 -10.68 8.98 -3.95
C LEU A 48 -11.26 10.38 -3.66
N LEU A 49 -11.87 11.03 -4.66
CA LEU A 49 -12.57 12.30 -4.46
C LEU A 49 -13.74 12.15 -3.48
N ASP A 50 -14.57 11.13 -3.65
CA ASP A 50 -15.72 10.88 -2.78
C ASP A 50 -15.27 10.61 -1.34
N THR A 51 -14.18 9.85 -1.17
CA THR A 51 -13.56 9.59 0.13
C THR A 51 -13.07 10.88 0.78
N ALA A 52 -12.26 11.68 0.08
CA ALA A 52 -11.72 12.93 0.63
C ALA A 52 -12.80 13.99 0.92
N LYS A 53 -13.92 13.97 0.17
CA LYS A 53 -15.08 14.82 0.43
C LYS A 53 -15.86 14.39 1.68
N ARG A 54 -16.03 13.08 1.88
CA ARG A 54 -16.77 12.52 3.01
C ARG A 54 -16.04 12.70 4.34
N PHE A 55 -14.73 12.61 4.35
CA PHE A 55 -13.92 12.63 5.56
C PHE A 55 -12.99 13.86 5.60
N SER A 56 -13.34 14.87 6.40
CA SER A 56 -12.59 16.13 6.51
C SER A 56 -11.23 16.01 7.21
N ASP A 57 -11.03 14.90 7.92
CA ASP A 57 -9.79 14.54 8.62
C ASP A 57 -8.91 13.57 7.82
N VAL A 58 -9.29 13.24 6.58
CA VAL A 58 -8.53 12.38 5.67
C VAL A 58 -7.82 13.22 4.62
N GLU A 59 -6.58 12.85 4.34
CA GLU A 59 -5.81 13.36 3.21
C GLU A 59 -5.25 12.20 2.39
N ILE A 60 -5.10 12.43 1.09
CA ILE A 60 -4.67 11.40 0.15
C ILE A 60 -3.35 11.85 -0.46
N ILE A 61 -2.35 11.00 -0.39
CA ILE A 61 -1.07 11.20 -1.07
C ILE A 61 -0.98 10.17 -2.19
N TYR A 62 -1.10 10.63 -3.43
CA TYR A 62 -1.00 9.77 -4.60
C TYR A 62 0.35 9.99 -5.29
N SER A 63 1.20 8.97 -5.21
CA SER A 63 2.42 8.85 -6.02
C SER A 63 2.06 8.48 -7.47
N VAL A 64 1.97 9.49 -8.35
CA VAL A 64 1.46 9.35 -9.73
C VAL A 64 2.57 8.91 -10.67
N HIS A 65 2.46 7.70 -11.24
CA HIS A 65 3.44 7.14 -12.18
C HIS A 65 3.79 8.12 -13.33
N MET A 66 5.02 8.02 -13.86
CA MET A 66 5.52 8.85 -14.97
C MET A 66 4.85 8.57 -16.33
N ASN A 67 3.92 7.61 -16.40
CA ASN A 67 3.29 7.23 -17.66
C ASN A 67 2.33 8.35 -18.08
N PRO A 68 2.49 8.98 -19.26
CA PRO A 68 1.60 10.04 -19.71
C PRO A 68 0.12 9.64 -19.66
N ALA A 69 -0.22 8.41 -20.05
CA ALA A 69 -1.60 7.91 -20.04
C ALA A 69 -2.22 7.87 -18.63
N VAL A 70 -1.40 7.65 -17.59
CA VAL A 70 -1.86 7.74 -16.19
C VAL A 70 -2.06 9.20 -15.81
N ARG A 71 -1.10 10.07 -16.12
CA ARG A 71 -1.11 11.49 -15.75
C ARG A 71 -2.26 12.26 -16.41
N GLU A 72 -2.51 11.99 -17.69
CA GLU A 72 -3.61 12.57 -18.47
C GLU A 72 -4.98 12.25 -17.88
N ILE A 73 -5.11 11.15 -17.13
CA ILE A 73 -6.36 10.80 -16.42
C ILE A 73 -6.39 11.41 -15.02
N VAL A 74 -5.30 11.27 -14.26
CA VAL A 74 -5.26 11.62 -12.83
C VAL A 74 -5.33 13.14 -12.61
N TYR A 75 -4.49 13.93 -13.29
CA TYR A 75 -4.34 15.36 -13.02
C TYR A 75 -5.58 16.22 -13.36
N PRO A 76 -6.40 15.88 -14.38
CA PRO A 76 -7.65 16.59 -14.62
C PRO A 76 -8.73 16.32 -13.57
N ILE A 77 -8.78 15.10 -13.01
CA ILE A 77 -9.81 14.68 -12.05
C ILE A 77 -9.44 15.10 -10.62
N LEU A 78 -8.20 14.82 -10.20
CA LEU A 78 -7.74 15.03 -8.83
C LEU A 78 -7.11 16.42 -8.66
N ARG A 79 -7.93 17.40 -8.26
CA ARG A 79 -7.47 18.75 -7.84
C ARG A 79 -8.04 19.32 -6.53
N PRO A 80 -8.56 18.53 -5.56
CA PRO A 80 -9.04 19.11 -4.30
C PRO A 80 -7.90 19.45 -3.35
N GLU A 81 -8.19 20.30 -2.36
CA GLU A 81 -7.22 20.77 -1.34
C GLU A 81 -6.57 19.66 -0.49
N ARG A 82 -7.16 18.45 -0.44
CA ARG A 82 -6.71 17.33 0.41
C ARG A 82 -6.22 16.10 -0.37
N ILE A 83 -5.99 16.25 -1.67
CA ILE A 83 -5.38 15.20 -2.49
C ILE A 83 -4.09 15.75 -3.08
N HIS A 84 -2.98 15.18 -2.62
CA HIS A 84 -1.63 15.61 -2.97
C HIS A 84 -1.08 14.65 -4.01
N LEU A 85 -0.95 15.16 -5.24
CA LEU A 85 -0.32 14.43 -6.33
C LEU A 85 1.18 14.69 -6.27
N ILE A 86 1.96 13.64 -6.06
CA ILE A 86 3.41 13.72 -6.04
C ILE A 86 4.01 12.87 -7.15
N ASP A 87 5.22 13.23 -7.56
CA ASP A 87 6.01 12.35 -8.41
C ASP A 87 6.35 11.03 -7.69
N PRO A 88 6.56 9.94 -8.44
CA PRO A 88 6.97 8.66 -7.90
C PRO A 88 8.15 8.78 -6.95
N THR A 89 8.01 8.18 -5.78
CA THR A 89 9.03 8.18 -4.74
C THR A 89 9.94 6.98 -4.88
N ASP A 90 11.14 7.06 -4.29
CA ASP A 90 11.95 5.86 -4.13
C ASP A 90 11.36 4.91 -3.07
N VAL A 91 11.97 3.74 -2.95
CA VAL A 91 11.51 2.68 -2.05
C VAL A 91 11.53 3.10 -0.57
N TRP A 92 12.49 3.92 -0.16
CA TRP A 92 12.62 4.34 1.25
C TRP A 92 11.55 5.37 1.60
N ASP A 93 11.34 6.34 0.72
CA ASP A 93 10.26 7.31 0.85
C ASP A 93 8.89 6.61 0.83
N MET A 94 8.68 5.64 -0.07
CA MET A 94 7.41 4.88 -0.12
C MET A 94 7.17 4.07 1.16
N HIS A 95 8.17 3.34 1.66
CA HIS A 95 8.05 2.60 2.91
C HIS A 95 7.69 3.51 4.09
N ASN A 96 8.34 4.68 4.21
CA ASN A 96 8.07 5.61 5.30
C ASN A 96 6.73 6.33 5.14
N LEU A 97 6.31 6.63 3.90
CA LEU A 97 4.97 7.13 3.61
C LEU A 97 3.92 6.11 4.05
N MET A 98 4.05 4.84 3.68
CA MET A 98 3.15 3.78 4.14
C MET A 98 3.18 3.64 5.66
N GLY A 99 4.36 3.65 6.29
CA GLY A 99 4.51 3.56 7.75
C GLY A 99 3.77 4.67 8.50
N LYS A 100 3.76 5.89 7.94
CA LYS A 100 3.04 7.05 8.48
C LYS A 100 1.57 7.14 8.01
N SER A 101 1.14 6.30 7.07
CA SER A 101 -0.23 6.30 6.55
C SER A 101 -1.19 5.53 7.45
N TYR A 102 -2.48 5.86 7.37
CA TYR A 102 -3.57 5.11 7.98
C TYR A 102 -3.84 3.82 7.22
N MET A 103 -3.92 3.88 5.88
CA MET A 103 -4.09 2.71 5.01
C MET A 103 -3.43 2.95 3.65
N VAL A 104 -3.32 1.89 2.85
CA VAL A 104 -2.76 1.91 1.49
C VAL A 104 -3.82 1.47 0.49
N VAL A 105 -3.95 2.20 -0.62
CA VAL A 105 -4.82 1.84 -1.75
C VAL A 105 -3.94 1.67 -2.99
N THR A 106 -3.83 0.45 -3.51
CA THR A 106 -2.77 0.13 -4.48
C THR A 106 -3.13 -0.94 -5.50
N ASP A 107 -2.57 -0.84 -6.71
CA ASP A 107 -2.48 -1.95 -7.67
C ASP A 107 -1.06 -2.54 -7.81
N SER A 108 -0.14 -2.07 -6.97
CA SER A 108 1.23 -2.58 -6.91
C SER A 108 1.24 -3.98 -6.29
N GLY A 109 2.05 -4.85 -6.86
CA GLY A 109 2.25 -6.18 -6.30
C GLY A 109 3.06 -6.12 -5.00
N GLY A 110 4.22 -5.45 -5.03
CA GLY A 110 5.09 -5.35 -3.85
C GLY A 110 4.38 -4.75 -2.64
N LEU A 111 3.58 -3.69 -2.83
CA LEU A 111 2.90 -3.03 -1.71
C LEU A 111 1.83 -3.91 -1.03
N GLN A 112 1.33 -4.97 -1.70
CA GLN A 112 0.46 -5.96 -1.07
C GLN A 112 1.20 -6.82 -0.04
N GLU A 113 2.52 -7.01 -0.21
CA GLU A 113 3.36 -7.76 0.75
C GLU A 113 3.91 -6.82 1.83
N GLU A 114 4.26 -5.60 1.43
CA GLU A 114 4.96 -4.63 2.26
C GLU A 114 4.03 -3.87 3.21
N GLY A 115 2.81 -3.51 2.77
CA GLY A 115 1.81 -2.83 3.58
C GLY A 115 1.41 -3.62 4.84
N PRO A 116 1.04 -4.91 4.72
CA PRO A 116 0.79 -5.78 5.87
C PRO A 116 1.97 -5.90 6.83
N ALA A 117 3.21 -5.90 6.32
CA ALA A 117 4.40 -5.95 7.15
C ALA A 117 4.54 -4.75 8.09
N LEU A 118 3.87 -3.63 7.77
CA LEU A 118 3.79 -2.40 8.55
C LEU A 118 2.51 -2.28 9.38
N GLY A 119 1.67 -3.33 9.41
CA GLY A 119 0.38 -3.31 10.08
C GLY A 119 -0.60 -2.32 9.46
N LYS A 120 -0.49 -2.06 8.15
CA LYS A 120 -1.35 -1.15 7.42
C LYS A 120 -2.35 -1.95 6.58
N PRO A 121 -3.66 -1.71 6.73
CA PRO A 121 -4.64 -2.28 5.82
C PRO A 121 -4.36 -1.87 4.38
N VAL A 122 -4.47 -2.81 3.45
CA VAL A 122 -4.25 -2.58 2.02
C VAL A 122 -5.51 -2.91 1.23
N LEU A 123 -6.05 -1.92 0.50
CA LEU A 123 -7.10 -2.11 -0.48
C LEU A 123 -6.47 -2.27 -1.86
N VAL A 124 -6.73 -3.40 -2.50
CA VAL A 124 -6.11 -3.79 -3.77
C VAL A 124 -7.02 -3.44 -4.94
N LEU A 125 -6.55 -2.52 -5.78
CA LEU A 125 -7.24 -2.00 -6.95
C LEU A 125 -7.14 -2.96 -8.15
N ARG A 126 -7.46 -4.23 -7.94
CA ARG A 126 -7.45 -5.30 -8.95
C ARG A 126 -8.64 -6.23 -8.71
N ASN A 127 -9.15 -6.83 -9.78
CA ASN A 127 -10.23 -7.83 -9.69
C ASN A 127 -9.68 -9.22 -9.29
N GLU A 128 -8.42 -9.48 -9.60
CA GLU A 128 -7.74 -10.74 -9.30
C GLU A 128 -6.36 -10.47 -8.71
N THR A 129 -5.85 -11.43 -7.93
CA THR A 129 -4.48 -11.37 -7.41
C THR A 129 -3.86 -12.75 -7.33
N GLU A 130 -2.56 -12.80 -7.65
CA GLU A 130 -1.70 -13.96 -7.41
C GLU A 130 -1.40 -14.19 -5.92
N ARG A 131 -1.75 -13.23 -5.07
CA ARG A 131 -1.46 -13.15 -3.63
C ARG A 131 -2.63 -13.60 -2.75
N GLN A 132 -3.14 -14.81 -2.99
CA GLN A 132 -4.36 -15.31 -2.31
C GLN A 132 -4.17 -15.46 -0.80
N GLU A 133 -2.97 -15.82 -0.36
CA GLU A 133 -2.61 -15.96 1.05
C GLU A 133 -2.87 -14.69 1.86
N ALA A 134 -2.62 -13.50 1.32
CA ALA A 134 -2.89 -12.25 2.02
C ALA A 134 -4.38 -11.91 2.11
N VAL A 135 -5.15 -12.27 1.07
CA VAL A 135 -6.60 -12.13 1.08
C VAL A 135 -7.21 -13.04 2.13
N LEU A 136 -6.76 -14.30 2.18
CA LEU A 136 -7.21 -15.29 3.16
C LEU A 136 -6.79 -14.94 4.59
N ALA A 137 -5.59 -14.38 4.77
CA ALA A 137 -5.12 -13.87 6.06
C ALA A 137 -5.88 -12.60 6.52
N GLY A 138 -6.58 -11.92 5.61
CA GLY A 138 -7.30 -10.68 5.88
C GLY A 138 -6.39 -9.45 6.00
N THR A 139 -5.12 -9.54 5.59
CA THR A 139 -4.20 -8.39 5.59
C THR A 139 -4.45 -7.44 4.42
N VAL A 140 -5.00 -7.97 3.32
CA VAL A 140 -5.37 -7.21 2.13
C VAL A 140 -6.81 -7.51 1.72
N LYS A 141 -7.47 -6.55 1.07
CA LYS A 141 -8.82 -6.69 0.53
C LYS A 141 -8.83 -6.34 -0.94
N LEU A 142 -9.22 -7.27 -1.82
CA LEU A 142 -9.46 -6.98 -3.23
C LEU A 142 -10.75 -6.15 -3.35
N VAL A 143 -10.64 -4.99 -3.97
CA VAL A 143 -11.75 -4.03 -4.13
C VAL A 143 -12.05 -3.71 -5.59
N GLY A 144 -11.30 -4.28 -6.54
CA GLY A 144 -11.47 -3.95 -7.95
C GLY A 144 -11.26 -2.47 -8.25
N THR A 145 -12.01 -1.95 -9.21
CA THR A 145 -11.88 -0.55 -9.66
C THR A 145 -13.20 0.21 -9.71
N ASP A 146 -14.32 -0.44 -9.35
CA ASP A 146 -15.62 0.21 -9.32
C ASP A 146 -15.63 1.36 -8.31
N ARG A 147 -16.02 2.55 -8.78
CA ARG A 147 -15.99 3.78 -7.99
C ARG A 147 -16.71 3.63 -6.64
N ASN A 148 -17.92 3.09 -6.66
CA ASN A 148 -18.76 3.01 -5.46
C ASN A 148 -18.20 1.99 -4.48
N HIS A 149 -17.74 0.86 -4.98
CA HIS A 149 -17.17 -0.20 -4.17
C HIS A 149 -15.85 0.21 -3.54
N VAL A 150 -14.95 0.86 -4.29
CA VAL A 150 -13.68 1.40 -3.77
C VAL A 150 -13.96 2.44 -2.67
N ALA A 151 -14.86 3.40 -2.92
CA ALA A 151 -15.21 4.41 -1.93
C ALA A 151 -15.86 3.80 -0.67
N ALA A 152 -16.72 2.78 -0.83
CA ALA A 152 -17.34 2.07 0.28
C ALA A 152 -16.31 1.31 1.13
N CYS A 153 -15.33 0.63 0.51
CA CYS A 153 -14.27 -0.06 1.24
C CYS A 153 -13.33 0.90 1.97
N CYS A 154 -13.01 2.05 1.36
CA CYS A 154 -12.29 3.11 2.04
C CYS A 154 -13.06 3.60 3.27
N ALA A 155 -14.36 3.86 3.11
CA ALA A 155 -15.21 4.33 4.20
C ALA A 155 -15.34 3.31 5.33
N GLU A 156 -15.50 2.03 5.03
CA GLU A 156 -15.57 0.95 6.03
C GLU A 156 -14.34 0.97 6.97
N LEU A 157 -13.13 1.09 6.41
CA LEU A 157 -11.90 1.18 7.21
C LEU A 157 -11.75 2.49 7.98
N LEU A 158 -12.39 3.56 7.52
CA LEU A 158 -12.36 4.88 8.15
C LEU A 158 -13.45 5.05 9.22
N ASP A 159 -14.58 4.35 9.10
CA ASP A 159 -15.72 4.43 10.02
C ASP A 159 -15.65 3.34 11.11
N ASP A 160 -15.15 2.15 10.78
CA ASP A 160 -15.14 0.98 11.66
C ASP A 160 -13.72 0.61 12.10
N GLN A 161 -13.40 0.99 13.33
CA GLN A 161 -12.10 0.72 13.94
C GLN A 161 -11.86 -0.78 14.18
N ASP A 162 -12.91 -1.59 14.36
CA ASP A 162 -12.78 -3.04 14.55
C ASP A 162 -12.42 -3.73 13.23
N VAL A 163 -13.05 -3.33 12.12
CA VAL A 163 -12.67 -3.80 10.77
C VAL A 163 -11.24 -3.39 10.46
N TYR A 164 -10.87 -2.13 10.74
CA TYR A 164 -9.50 -1.66 10.60
C TYR A 164 -8.51 -2.52 11.40
N ASN A 165 -8.78 -2.72 12.70
CA ASN A 165 -7.90 -3.45 13.60
C ASN A 165 -7.73 -4.92 13.19
N LYS A 166 -8.79 -5.55 12.64
CA LYS A 166 -8.70 -6.92 12.11
C LYS A 166 -7.67 -7.02 10.98
N MET A 167 -7.68 -6.08 10.03
CA MET A 167 -6.70 -6.08 8.93
C MET A 167 -5.30 -5.67 9.40
N ALA A 168 -5.21 -4.62 10.22
CA ALA A 168 -3.93 -4.07 10.69
C ALA A 168 -3.14 -5.04 11.59
N ARG A 169 -3.84 -5.93 12.31
CA ARG A 169 -3.23 -6.93 13.21
C ARG A 169 -3.17 -8.33 12.64
N ALA A 170 -3.67 -8.53 11.42
CA ALA A 170 -3.60 -9.83 10.76
C ALA A 170 -2.14 -10.24 10.54
N VAL A 171 -1.87 -11.54 10.64
CA VAL A 171 -0.53 -12.09 10.47
C VAL A 171 -0.09 -11.94 9.02
N ASN A 172 1.10 -11.40 8.80
CA ASN A 172 1.65 -11.27 7.45
C ASN A 172 2.10 -12.65 6.94
N PRO A 173 1.47 -13.21 5.88
CA PRO A 173 1.83 -14.53 5.38
C PRO A 173 3.14 -14.56 4.58
N TYR A 174 3.74 -13.41 4.24
CA TYR A 174 4.89 -13.33 3.34
C TYR A 174 6.25 -13.49 3.99
N GLY A 175 6.34 -13.29 5.30
CA GLY A 175 7.62 -13.43 5.98
C GLY A 175 7.75 -12.63 7.26
N ASP A 176 8.82 -12.95 7.97
CA ASP A 176 9.23 -12.37 9.24
C ASP A 176 10.47 -11.46 9.13
N GLY A 177 10.99 -11.28 7.91
CA GLY A 177 12.19 -10.49 7.62
C GLY A 177 13.49 -11.27 7.51
N TYR A 178 13.48 -12.61 7.70
CA TYR A 178 14.69 -13.45 7.64
C TYR A 178 14.77 -14.32 6.38
N ALA A 179 14.05 -13.95 5.32
CA ALA A 179 14.05 -14.71 4.06
C ALA A 179 15.46 -14.84 3.46
N SER A 180 16.25 -13.76 3.44
CA SER A 180 17.63 -13.80 2.92
C SER A 180 18.53 -14.76 3.69
N GLU A 181 18.44 -14.76 5.03
CA GLU A 181 19.19 -15.69 5.86
C GLU A 181 18.79 -17.15 5.59
N ARG A 182 17.48 -17.43 5.49
CA ARG A 182 16.98 -18.77 5.14
C ARG A 182 17.45 -19.23 3.76
N ILE A 183 17.44 -18.34 2.77
CA ILE A 183 17.91 -18.65 1.42
C ILE A 183 19.40 -18.99 1.43
N VAL A 184 20.23 -18.17 2.09
CA VAL A 184 21.67 -18.44 2.22
C VAL A 184 21.89 -19.79 2.92
N ASN A 185 21.19 -20.04 4.03
CA ASN A 185 21.30 -21.32 4.74
C ASN A 185 20.85 -22.51 3.88
N ALA A 186 19.84 -22.35 3.03
CA ALA A 186 19.38 -23.41 2.14
C ALA A 186 20.43 -23.72 1.06
N ILE A 187 21.05 -22.70 0.48
CA ILE A 187 22.16 -22.85 -0.47
C ILE A 187 23.35 -23.54 0.20
N LEU A 188 23.77 -23.08 1.39
CA LEU A 188 24.88 -23.69 2.11
C LEU A 188 24.61 -25.15 2.48
N TYR A 189 23.36 -25.50 2.80
CA TYR A 189 22.96 -26.88 3.03
C TYR A 189 23.06 -27.73 1.75
N GLU A 190 22.56 -27.23 0.60
CA GLU A 190 22.61 -27.92 -0.69
C GLU A 190 24.05 -28.27 -1.12
N PHE A 191 25.00 -27.38 -0.83
CA PHE A 191 26.43 -27.60 -1.10
C PHE A 191 27.18 -28.30 0.04
N GLY A 192 26.48 -28.84 1.03
CA GLY A 192 27.07 -29.64 2.13
C GLY A 192 27.91 -28.85 3.13
N ILE A 193 27.86 -27.52 3.11
CA ILE A 193 28.55 -26.64 4.07
C ILE A 193 27.80 -26.63 5.41
N LEU A 194 26.47 -26.51 5.36
CA LEU A 194 25.62 -26.71 6.53
C LEU A 194 25.15 -28.17 6.60
N LYS A 195 25.17 -28.73 7.82
CA LYS A 195 24.73 -30.11 8.07
C LYS A 195 23.21 -30.26 8.22
N GLN A 196 22.52 -29.15 8.47
CA GLN A 196 21.08 -29.14 8.71
C GLN A 196 20.40 -28.17 7.76
N ARG A 197 19.30 -28.61 7.16
CA ARG A 197 18.44 -27.78 6.32
C ARG A 197 17.78 -26.70 7.19
N PRO A 198 17.71 -25.43 6.76
CA PRO A 198 16.95 -24.41 7.48
C PRO A 198 15.47 -24.80 7.56
N ALA A 199 14.82 -24.45 8.66
CA ALA A 199 13.38 -24.66 8.81
C ALA A 199 12.58 -23.82 7.81
N ASP A 200 11.50 -24.40 7.30
CA ASP A 200 10.52 -23.67 6.49
C ASP A 200 9.87 -22.57 7.33
N PHE A 201 9.57 -21.44 6.68
CA PHE A 201 8.82 -20.36 7.32
C PHE A 201 7.35 -20.78 7.45
N ASN A 202 6.80 -20.60 8.66
CA ASN A 202 5.38 -20.80 8.94
C ASN A 202 4.83 -19.53 9.62
N PRO A 203 3.90 -18.79 8.98
CA PRO A 203 3.33 -17.55 9.52
C PRO A 203 2.63 -17.70 10.88
#